data_AF-A0A497NTK8-F1
#
_entry.id   AF-A0A497NTK8-F1
#
_cell.length_a   1.000
_cell.length_b   1.000
_cell.length_c   1.000
_cell.angle_alpha   90.00
_cell.angle_beta   90.00
_cell.angle_gamma   90.00
#
_symmetry.space_group_name_H-M   'P 1'
#
loop_
_entity.id
_entity.type
_entity.pdbx_description
1 polymer ?
#
loop_
_entity_poly.entity_id
_entity_poly.type
_entity_poly.pdbx_seq_one_letter_code
_entity_poly.pdbx_strand_id
1 'polypeptide(L)' 'EAWDKWGCLSVLVTDERQLENAKRWLGRAFHEMEKDARLVLWSDIKEWYEAAKKRKEIRERLRL' A
#
# COMPACT_ATOMS: atom_id res chain seq x y z
N GLU A 1 16.52 -6.50 -11.77
CA GLU A 1 16.19 -5.29 -12.56
C GLU A 1 16.49 -4.00 -11.76
N ALA A 2 16.01 -2.82 -12.20
CA ALA A 2 16.30 -1.52 -11.59
C ALA A 2 15.70 -1.33 -10.18
N TRP A 3 14.58 -1.98 -9.84
CA TRP A 3 13.94 -1.83 -8.51
C TRP A 3 14.74 -2.49 -7.37
N ASP A 4 15.32 -3.67 -7.64
CA ASP A 4 16.13 -4.44 -6.70
C ASP A 4 17.46 -3.73 -6.39
N LYS A 5 18.09 -3.13 -7.40
CA LYS A 5 19.35 -2.38 -7.24
C LYS A 5 19.24 -1.12 -6.37
N TRP A 6 18.04 -0.60 -6.18
CA TRP A 6 17.78 0.67 -5.49
C TRP A 6 17.10 0.47 -4.13
N GLY A 7 16.84 -0.78 -3.72
CA GLY A 7 16.14 -1.08 -2.47
C GLY A 7 14.73 -0.51 -2.42
N CYS A 8 14.07 -0.35 -3.58
CA CYS A 8 12.76 0.28 -3.67
C CYS A 8 11.67 -0.68 -3.19
N LEU A 9 10.79 -0.19 -2.31
CA LEU A 9 9.57 -0.93 -1.95
C LEU A 9 8.59 -0.88 -3.12
N SER A 10 8.27 -2.05 -3.67
CA SER A 10 7.25 -2.17 -4.72
C SER A 10 5.88 -2.33 -4.08
N VAL A 11 4.93 -1.45 -4.43
CA VAL A 11 3.58 -1.48 -3.88
C VAL A 11 2.58 -1.38 -5.03
N LEU A 12 1.67 -2.35 -5.10
CA LEU A 12 0.51 -2.32 -5.98
C LEU A 12 -0.72 -1.92 -5.15
N VAL A 13 -1.26 -0.74 -5.43
CA VAL A 13 -2.47 -0.24 -4.77
C VAL A 13 -3.69 -0.66 -5.60
N THR A 14 -4.69 -1.28 -4.95
CA THR A 14 -5.91 -1.77 -5.59
C THR A 14 -7.15 -1.47 -4.75
N ASP A 15 -8.33 -1.78 -5.29
CA ASP A 15 -9.59 -1.88 -4.55
C ASP A 15 -10.06 -3.34 -4.45
N GLU A 16 -11.13 -3.58 -3.66
CA GLU A 16 -11.69 -4.91 -3.41
C GLU A 16 -12.24 -5.58 -4.68
N ARG A 17 -12.70 -4.77 -5.66
CA ARG A 17 -13.27 -5.26 -6.92
C ARG A 17 -12.18 -5.79 -7.86
N GLN A 18 -10.99 -5.19 -7.79
CA GLN A 18 -9.84 -5.53 -8.62
C GLN A 18 -8.83 -6.44 -7.91
N LEU A 19 -9.05 -6.78 -6.65
CA LEU A 19 -8.10 -7.56 -5.84
C LEU A 19 -7.64 -8.87 -6.51
N GLU A 20 -8.58 -9.63 -7.06
CA GLU A 20 -8.27 -10.90 -7.74
C GLU A 20 -7.54 -10.68 -9.08
N ASN A 21 -7.86 -9.60 -9.79
CA ASN A 21 -7.14 -9.25 -11.02
C ASN A 21 -5.72 -8.78 -10.71
N ALA A 22 -5.54 -8.00 -9.65
CA ALA A 22 -4.25 -7.52 -9.19
C ALA A 22 -3.33 -8.68 -8.77
N LYS A 23 -3.86 -9.67 -8.04
CA LYS A 23 -3.12 -10.91 -7.73
C LYS A 23 -2.70 -11.66 -9.01
N ARG A 24 -3.61 -11.77 -9.99
CA ARG A 24 -3.30 -12.42 -11.28
C ARG A 24 -2.24 -11.67 -12.07
N TRP A 25 -2.22 -10.35 -12.02
CA TRP A 25 -1.18 -9.55 -12.68
C TRP A 25 0.18 -9.73 -12.01
N LEU A 26 0.22 -9.75 -10.67
CA LEU A 26 1.43 -10.07 -9.92
C LEU A 26 1.97 -11.47 -10.26
N GLY A 27 1.11 -12.49 -10.29
CA GLY A 27 1.52 -13.85 -10.65
C GLY A 27 1.83 -14.08 -12.14
N ARG A 28 1.68 -13.07 -13.00
CA ARG A 28 1.94 -13.19 -14.45
C ARG A 28 2.82 -12.07 -14.95
N ALA A 29 2.22 -10.92 -15.28
CA ALA A 29 2.89 -9.80 -15.93
C ALA A 29 4.02 -9.22 -15.09
N PHE A 30 3.95 -9.36 -13.76
CA PHE A 30 4.95 -8.87 -12.82
C PHE A 30 5.52 -10.00 -11.95
N HIS A 31 5.64 -11.21 -12.48
CA HIS A 31 6.07 -12.39 -11.72
C HIS A 31 7.45 -12.20 -11.04
N GLU A 32 8.36 -11.46 -11.69
CA GLU A 32 9.67 -11.08 -11.13
C GLU A 32 9.55 -10.25 -9.84
N MET A 33 8.46 -9.49 -9.71
CA MET A 33 8.18 -8.64 -8.55
C MET A 33 7.21 -9.29 -7.58
N GLU A 34 6.63 -10.46 -7.88
CA GLU A 34 5.57 -11.08 -7.08
C GLU A 34 5.99 -11.30 -5.61
N LYS A 35 7.25 -11.66 -5.38
CA LYS A 35 7.78 -11.91 -4.04
C LYS A 35 8.03 -10.64 -3.22
N ASP A 36 8.27 -9.52 -3.90
CA ASP A 36 8.69 -8.25 -3.28
C ASP A 36 7.58 -7.20 -3.28
N ALA A 37 6.61 -7.33 -4.18
CA ALA A 37 5.50 -6.41 -4.35
C ALA A 37 4.45 -6.63 -3.27
N ARG A 38 4.16 -5.57 -2.52
CA ARG A 38 3.06 -5.56 -1.56
C ARG A 38 1.76 -5.15 -2.26
N LEU A 39 0.73 -5.96 -2.12
CA LEU A 39 -0.62 -5.61 -2.55
C LEU A 39 -1.34 -4.90 -1.40
N VAL A 40 -1.80 -3.67 -1.63
CA VAL A 40 -2.43 -2.82 -0.61
C VAL A 40 -3.78 -2.32 -1.10
N LEU A 41 -4.80 -2.39 -0.24
CA LEU A 41 -6.10 -1.80 -0.54
C LEU A 41 -6.07 -0.28 -0.30
N TRP A 42 -6.66 0.46 -1.22
CA TRP A 42 -6.85 1.90 -1.06
C TRP A 42 -7.67 2.25 0.20
N SER A 43 -8.63 1.40 0.57
CA SER A 43 -9.42 1.54 1.79
C SER A 43 -8.55 1.55 3.05
N ASP A 44 -7.56 0.67 3.14
CA ASP A 44 -6.61 0.62 4.26
C ASP A 44 -5.77 1.91 4.37
N ILE A 45 -5.31 2.44 3.23
CA ILE A 45 -4.56 3.70 3.17
C ILE A 45 -5.42 4.85 3.70
N LYS A 46 -6.68 4.90 3.26
CA LYS A 46 -7.64 5.92 3.69
C LYS A 46 -7.92 5.82 5.19
N GLU A 47 -8.15 4.62 5.71
CA GLU A 47 -8.38 4.40 7.14
C GLU A 47 -7.18 4.85 7.97
N TRP A 48 -5.97 4.49 7.56
CA TRP A 48 -4.75 4.90 8.23
C TRP A 48 -4.60 6.43 8.25
N TYR A 49 -4.89 7.09 7.13
CA TYR A 49 -4.82 8.55 7.02
C TYR A 49 -5.80 9.24 7.98
N GLU A 50 -7.06 8.79 8.00
CA GLU A 50 -8.07 9.34 8.91
C GLU A 50 -7.69 9.11 10.38
N ALA A 51 -7.16 7.93 10.72
CA ALA A 51 -6.65 7.65 12.06
C ALA A 51 -5.46 8.56 12.42
N ALA A 52 -4.53 8.79 11.49
CA ALA A 52 -3.40 9.70 11.68
C ALA A 52 -3.85 11.15 11.90
N LYS A 53 -4.84 11.60 11.11
CA LYS A 53 -5.46 12.92 11.26
C LYS A 53 -6.11 13.07 12.63
N LYS A 54 -6.94 12.11 13.05
CA LYS A 54 -7.58 12.10 14.37
C LYS A 54 -6.56 12.10 15.51
N ARG A 55 -5.46 11.34 15.38
CA ARG A 55 -4.35 11.38 16.36
C ARG A 55 -3.73 12.76 16.46
N LYS A 56 -3.53 13.44 15.32
CA LYS A 56 -2.99 14.81 15.28
C LYS A 56 -3.93 15.81 15.97
N GLU A 57 -5.23 15.75 15.69
CA GLU A 57 -6.24 16.60 16.33
C GLU A 57 -6.29 16.40 17.85
N ILE A 58 -6.21 15.14 18.31
CA ILE A 58 -6.16 14.82 19.75
C ILE A 58 -4.88 15.40 20.37
N ARG A 59 -3.74 15.24 19.71
CA ARG A 59 -2.45 15.76 20.18
C ARG A 59 -2.50 17.29 20.35
N GLU A 60 -3.00 18.01 19.34
CA GLU A 60 -3.18 19.46 19.38
C GLU A 60 -4.11 19.90 20.51
N ARG A 61 -5.23 19.20 20.71
CA ARG A 61 -6.17 19.47 21.81
C ARG A 61 -5.53 19.25 23.20
N LEU A 62 -4.67 18.25 23.33
CA LEU A 62 -3.96 17.94 24.56
C LEU A 62 -2.71 18.81 24.78
N ARG A 63 -2.35 19.68 23.82
CA ARG A 63 -1.12 20.49 23.81
C ARG A 63 0.17 19.66 23.98
N LEU A 64 0.16 18.43 23.46
CA LEU A 64 1.33 17.56 23.29
C LEU A 64 1.95 17.77 21.90
#